data_AF-G1VH54-F1
#
_entry.id   AF-G1VH54-F1
#
_cell.length_a   1.000
_cell.length_b   1.000
_cell.length_c   1.000
_cell.angle_alpha   90.00
_cell.angle_beta   90.00
_cell.angle_gamma   90.00
#
_symmetry.space_group_name_H-M   'P 1'
#
loop_
_entity.id
_entity.type
_entity.pdbx_description
1 polymer ?
#
loop_
_entity_poly.entity_id
_entity_poly.type
_entity_poly.pdbx_seq_one_letter_code
_entity_poly.pdbx_strand_id
1 'polypeptide(L)'
;PIPGCDTVNIHLKKIARLCGITKTLTFHMARHTFASQMTLSEGVSIESVSKMLGHSQIKTTQVYAETSPERVFRDVEKIIPLIAQYRLTN
;
A
#
# COMPACT_ATOMS: atom_id res chain seq x y z
N PRO A 1 0.95 17.07 21.88
CA PRO A 1 1.48 15.69 22.04
C PRO A 1 0.87 14.75 20.99
N ILE A 2 1.70 13.98 20.28
CA ILE A 2 1.20 12.96 19.34
C ILE A 2 0.60 11.81 20.18
N PRO A 3 -0.65 11.40 19.96
CA PRO A 3 -1.27 10.33 20.74
C PRO A 3 -0.52 9.01 20.53
N GLY A 4 -0.32 8.27 21.62
CA GLY A 4 0.29 6.93 21.57
C GLY A 4 -0.55 5.93 20.78
N CYS A 5 0.07 4.83 20.35
CA CYS A 5 -0.57 3.77 19.56
C CYS A 5 -1.86 3.24 20.23
N ASP A 6 -1.85 3.11 21.56
CA ASP A 6 -3.00 2.61 22.32
C ASP A 6 -4.18 3.58 22.27
N THR A 7 -3.92 4.88 22.42
CA THR A 7 -4.94 5.94 22.30
C THR A 7 -5.56 5.94 20.90
N VAL A 8 -4.74 5.80 19.86
CA VAL A 8 -5.20 5.72 18.47
C VAL A 8 -6.08 4.48 18.26
N ASN A 9 -5.68 3.31 18.76
CA ASN A 9 -6.46 2.09 18.64
C ASN A 9 -7.81 2.17 19.38
N ILE A 10 -7.87 2.84 20.54
CA ILE A 10 -9.13 3.08 21.26
C ILE A 10 -10.07 3.92 20.41
N HIS A 11 -9.59 4.99 19.78
CA HIS A 11 -10.40 5.82 18.89
C HIS A 11 -10.83 5.07 17.63
N LEU A 12 -9.94 4.28 17.02
CA LEU A 12 -10.26 3.45 15.87
C LEU A 12 -11.38 2.45 16.17
N LYS A 13 -11.40 1.84 17.37
CA LYS A 13 -12.51 0.96 17.79
C LYS A 13 -13.85 1.69 17.90
N LYS A 14 -13.84 2.93 18.41
CA LYS A 14 -15.05 3.77 18.47
C LYS A 14 -15.56 4.10 17.07
N ILE A 15 -14.66 4.52 16.18
CA ILE A 15 -15.00 4.82 14.78
C ILE A 15 -15.54 3.57 14.07
N ALA A 16 -14.87 2.43 14.22
CA ALA A 16 -15.33 1.16 13.64
C ALA A 16 -16.78 0.83 14.04
N ARG A 17 -17.12 1.00 15.32
CA ARG A 17 -18.48 0.79 15.83
C ARG A 17 -19.49 1.75 15.21
N LEU A 18 -19.14 3.03 15.09
CA LEU A 18 -20.01 4.05 14.47
C LEU A 18 -20.24 3.77 12.98
N CYS A 19 -19.25 3.23 12.28
CA CYS A 19 -19.33 2.89 10.87
C CYS A 19 -19.90 1.48 10.60
N GLY A 20 -20.28 0.71 11.63
CA GLY A 20 -20.77 -0.67 11.46
C GLY A 20 -19.70 -1.66 10.99
N ILE A 21 -18.41 -1.34 11.15
CA ILE A 21 -17.29 -2.20 10.75
C ILE A 21 -17.07 -3.26 11.84
N THR A 22 -17.24 -4.53 11.48
CA THR A 22 -17.09 -5.67 12.40
C THR A 22 -15.64 -6.11 12.61
N LYS A 23 -14.74 -5.73 11.69
CA LYS A 23 -13.31 -6.01 11.80
C LYS A 23 -12.65 -5.09 12.83
N THR A 24 -11.75 -5.64 13.64
CA THR A 24 -10.92 -4.86 14.56
C THR A 24 -9.98 -3.96 13.77
N LEU A 25 -10.18 -2.64 13.85
CA LEU A 25 -9.25 -1.68 13.25
C LEU A 25 -8.08 -1.42 14.19
N THR A 26 -6.86 -1.49 13.66
CA THR A 26 -5.63 -1.14 14.38
C THR A 26 -4.76 -0.20 13.55
N PHE A 27 -3.89 0.56 14.21
CA PHE A 27 -2.92 1.41 13.53
C PHE A 27 -2.01 0.63 12.58
N HIS A 28 -1.62 -0.60 12.96
CA HIS A 28 -0.82 -1.47 12.10
C HIS A 28 -1.56 -1.85 10.81
N MET A 29 -2.86 -2.18 10.89
CA MET A 29 -3.68 -2.45 9.71
C MET A 29 -3.84 -1.22 8.80
N ALA A 30 -4.02 -0.04 9.39
CA ALA A 30 -4.09 1.21 8.64
C ALA A 30 -2.77 1.48 7.89
N ARG A 31 -1.62 1.29 8.56
CA ARG A 31 -0.29 1.39 7.94
C ARG A 31 -0.15 0.42 6.77
N HIS A 32 -0.56 -0.84 6.96
CA HIS A 32 -0.51 -1.84 5.90
C HIS A 32 -1.37 -1.44 4.70
N THR A 33 -2.61 -1.00 4.94
CA THR A 33 -3.54 -0.60 3.88
C THR A 33 -3.04 0.62 3.11
N PHE A 34 -2.48 1.60 3.80
CA PHE A 34 -1.86 2.77 3.18
C PHE A 34 -0.69 2.37 2.27
N ALA A 35 0.20 1.49 2.76
CA ALA A 35 1.37 1.07 2.01
C ALA A 35 1.03 0.17 0.82
N SER A 36 0.19 -0.85 0.98
CA SER A 36 -0.09 -1.81 -0.09
C SER A 36 -1.14 -1.30 -1.08
N GLN A 37 -2.29 -0.81 -0.59
CA GLN A 37 -3.44 -0.48 -1.44
C GLN A 37 -3.39 0.97 -1.92
N MET A 38 -3.20 1.95 -1.03
CA MET A 38 -3.31 3.36 -1.41
C MET A 38 -2.11 3.90 -2.18
N THR A 39 -0.94 3.25 -2.08
CA THR A 39 0.30 3.76 -2.68
C THR A 39 0.91 2.79 -3.68
N LEU A 40 1.38 1.61 -3.23
CA LEU A 40 2.03 0.64 -4.14
C LEU A 40 1.10 0.17 -5.26
N SER A 41 -0.15 -0.16 -4.96
CA SER A 41 -1.12 -0.60 -5.98
C SER A 41 -1.45 0.50 -7.00
N GLU A 42 -1.43 1.78 -6.57
CA GLU A 42 -1.63 2.97 -7.41
C GLU A 42 -0.37 3.38 -8.18
N GLY A 43 0.80 2.85 -7.83
CA GLY A 43 2.03 2.98 -8.60
C GLY A 43 3.02 3.99 -8.08
N VAL A 44 2.85 4.37 -6.82
CA VAL A 44 3.89 5.06 -6.08
C VAL A 44 5.08 4.11 -5.93
N SER A 45 6.29 4.62 -6.16
CA SER A 45 7.51 3.81 -6.06
C SER A 45 7.75 3.36 -4.62
N ILE A 46 8.40 2.20 -4.46
CA ILE A 46 8.66 1.62 -3.13
C ILE A 46 9.56 2.51 -2.27
N GLU A 47 10.48 3.26 -2.90
CA GLU A 47 11.36 4.22 -2.23
C GLU A 47 10.56 5.39 -1.65
N SER A 48 9.62 5.94 -2.43
CA SER A 48 8.71 6.99 -1.97
C SER A 48 7.85 6.50 -0.80
N VAL A 49 7.27 5.30 -0.91
CA VAL A 49 6.48 4.71 0.19
C VAL A 49 7.34 4.49 1.43
N SER A 50 8.56 3.98 1.27
CA SER A 50 9.50 3.77 2.38
C SER A 50 9.81 5.08 3.10
N LYS A 51 9.99 6.17 2.36
CA LYS A 51 10.25 7.50 2.92
C LYS A 51 9.02 8.09 3.61
N MET A 52 7.82 7.90 3.05
CA MET A 52 6.55 8.31 3.68
C MET A 52 6.29 7.58 5.00
N LEU A 53 6.68 6.31 5.09
CA LEU A 53 6.52 5.49 6.30
C LEU A 53 7.63 5.69 7.34
N GLY A 54 8.67 6.48 6.99
CA GLY A 54 9.83 6.73 7.86
C GLY A 54 10.73 5.50 8.05
N HIS A 55 10.74 4.58 7.09
CA HIS A 55 11.53 3.36 7.17
C HIS A 55 12.98 3.60 6.76
N SER A 56 13.93 3.30 7.66
CA SER A 56 15.37 3.43 7.41
C SER A 56 15.90 2.41 6.39
N GLN A 57 15.21 1.30 6.19
CA GLN A 57 15.57 0.26 5.23
C GLN A 57 14.39 -0.08 4.33
N ILE A 58 14.60 -0.03 3.01
CA ILE A 58 13.57 -0.37 2.01
C ILE A 58 13.04 -1.79 2.21
N LYS A 59 13.87 -2.71 2.72
CA LYS A 59 13.48 -4.10 3.03
C LYS A 59 12.24 -4.21 3.91
N THR A 60 12.05 -3.28 4.85
CA THR A 60 10.84 -3.26 5.70
C THR A 60 9.58 -2.88 4.94
N THR A 61 9.72 -2.14 3.84
CA THR A 61 8.62 -1.74 2.94
C THR A 61 8.33 -2.81 1.89
N GLN A 62 9.31 -3.68 1.56
CA GLN A 62 9.15 -4.77 0.59
C GLN A 62 8.05 -5.77 0.96
N VAL A 63 7.81 -5.98 2.26
CA VAL A 63 6.72 -6.85 2.74
C VAL A 63 5.35 -6.43 2.21
N TYR A 64 5.16 -5.15 1.88
CA TYR A 64 3.91 -4.65 1.30
C TYR A 64 3.82 -4.87 -0.21
N ALA A 65 4.96 -4.90 -0.91
CA ALA A 65 5.02 -5.09 -2.35
C ALA A 65 4.74 -6.53 -2.78
N GLU A 66 5.15 -7.52 -1.98
CA GLU A 66 4.90 -8.95 -2.25
C GLU A 66 3.40 -9.30 -2.28
N THR A 67 2.55 -8.48 -1.66
CA THR A 67 1.11 -8.72 -1.53
C THR A 67 0.25 -8.19 -2.68
N SER A 68 0.84 -7.66 -3.77
CA SER A 68 0.09 -7.06 -4.88
C SER A 68 0.33 -7.77 -6.22
N PRO A 69 -0.06 -9.05 -6.38
CA PRO A 69 0.03 -9.74 -7.67
C PRO A 69 -0.78 -9.03 -8.76
N GLU A 70 -1.91 -8.40 -8.41
CA GLU A 70 -2.75 -7.65 -9.35
C GLU A 70 -1.99 -6.47 -9.98
N ARG A 71 -1.04 -5.88 -9.24
CA ARG A 71 -0.19 -4.82 -9.76
C ARG A 71 0.75 -5.34 -10.84
N VAL A 72 1.37 -6.49 -10.62
CA VAL A 72 2.27 -7.12 -11.60
C VAL A 72 1.54 -7.35 -12.92
N PHE A 73 0.32 -7.91 -12.86
CA PHE A 73 -0.51 -8.11 -14.05
C PHE A 73 -0.81 -6.78 -14.77
N ARG A 74 -1.26 -5.75 -14.04
CA ARG A 74 -1.54 -4.43 -14.64
C ARG A 74 -0.31 -3.79 -15.28
N ASP A 75 0.86 -3.94 -14.67
CA ASP A 75 2.09 -3.37 -15.22
C ASP A 75 2.52 -4.12 -16.49
N VAL A 76 2.34 -5.44 -16.55
CA VAL A 76 2.55 -6.23 -17.77
C VAL A 76 1.58 -5.84 -18.88
N GLU A 77 0.29 -5.65 -18.57
CA GLU A 77 -0.72 -5.21 -19.55
C GLU A 77 -0.35 -3.88 -20.22
N LYS A 78 0.27 -2.95 -19.49
CA LYS A 78 0.75 -1.67 -20.05
C LYS A 78 1.94 -1.84 -20.99
N ILE A 79 2.77 -2.85 -20.77
CA ILE A 79 4.00 -3.09 -21.54
C ILE A 79 3.69 -3.84 -22.85
N ILE A 80 2.73 -4.76 -22.85
CA ILE A 80 2.34 -5.55 -24.03
C ILE A 80 2.13 -4.72 -25.31
N PRO A 81 1.32 -3.64 -25.32
CA PRO A 81 1.10 -2.85 -26.53
C PRO A 81 2.37 -2.14 -27.02
N LEU A 82 3.25 -1.72 -26.10
CA LEU A 82 4.51 -1.06 -26.44
C LEU A 82 5.47 -2.03 -27.15
N ILE A 83 5.56 -3.27 -26.66
CA ILE A 83 6.36 -4.33 -27.29
C ILE A 83 5.79 -4.69 -28.67
N ALA A 84 4.47 -4.79 -28.78
CA ALA A 84 3.81 -5.09 -30.05
C ALA A 84 4.10 -4.03 -31.11
N GLN A 85 4.03 -2.74 -30.74
CA GLN A 85 4.39 -1.65 -31.66
C GLN A 85 5.86 -1.69 -32.06
N TYR A 86 6.78 -1.89 -31.12
CA TYR A 86 8.21 -1.96 -31.41
C TYR A 86 8.55 -3.08 -32.41
N ARG A 87 7.88 -4.23 -32.33
CA ARG A 87 8.04 -5.34 -33.29
C ARG A 87 7.47 -5.08 -34.69
N LEU A 88 6.55 -4.12 -34.84
CA LEU A 88 5.95 -3.79 -36.13
C LEU A 88 6.73 -2.69 -36.87
N THR A 89 7.55 -1.92 -36.14
CA THR A 89 8.32 -0.79 -36.68
C THR A 89 9.80 -1.10 -36.96
N ASN A 90 10.31 -2.26 -36.55
CA ASN A 90 11.67 -2.75 -36.80
C ASN A 90 11.61 -4.11 -37.50
#